data_AF-A0A1Y1KL56-F1
#
_entry.id   AF-A0A1Y1KL56-F1
#
_cell.length_a   1.000
_cell.length_b   1.000
_cell.length_c   1.000
_cell.angle_alpha   90.00
_cell.angle_beta   90.00
_cell.angle_gamma   90.00
#
_symmetry.space_group_name_H-M   'P 1'
#
loop_
_entity.id
_entity.type
_entity.pdbx_description
1 polymer ?
#
loop_
_entity_poly.entity_id
_entity_poly.type
_entity_poly.pdbx_seq_one_letter_code
_entity_poly.pdbx_strand_id
1 'polypeptide(L)'
;IMSFLTKNVAQNLLYFLKKVHLPPGIWNQFLLEHDAVKHMFFMEVENAKIALFYSKTGDVFRLEYIKVPPNLQRRGFGRILAKETFKYIAMNNYKMSISCRFIKKIFEENK
;
A
#
# COMPACT_ATOMS: atom_id res chain seq x y z
N ILE A 1 7.34 21.79 28.27
CA ILE A 1 7.61 20.36 28.01
C ILE A 1 6.31 19.71 27.56
N MET A 2 6.29 19.17 26.34
CA MET A 2 5.35 18.18 25.76
C MET A 2 3.84 18.52 25.80
N SER A 3 3.07 18.40 24.72
CA SER A 3 2.97 17.18 23.91
C SER A 3 2.67 17.46 22.44
N PHE A 4 3.40 16.74 21.61
CA PHE A 4 3.43 16.80 20.16
C PHE A 4 2.50 15.71 19.60
N LEU A 5 1.20 15.75 19.91
CA LEU A 5 0.29 14.62 19.61
C LEU A 5 -1.01 14.95 18.86
N THR A 6 -1.22 16.17 18.39
CA THR A 6 -2.52 16.52 17.74
C THR A 6 -2.50 16.60 16.21
N LYS A 7 -1.33 16.51 15.56
CA LYS A 7 -1.25 16.67 14.08
C LYS A 7 -1.68 15.41 13.30
N ASN A 8 -1.49 14.21 13.84
CA ASN A 8 -1.73 12.95 13.11
C ASN A 8 -3.21 12.52 13.04
N VAL A 9 -4.02 12.85 14.05
CA VAL A 9 -5.45 12.49 14.06
C VAL A 9 -6.23 13.34 13.06
N ALA A 10 -5.92 14.64 12.97
CA ALA A 10 -6.57 15.56 12.03
C ALA A 10 -6.28 15.19 10.57
N GLN A 11 -5.07 14.70 10.25
CA GLN A 11 -4.71 14.27 8.89
C GLN A 11 -5.52 13.03 8.45
N ASN A 12 -5.68 12.05 9.34
CA ASN A 12 -6.48 10.85 9.09
C ASN A 12 -7.98 11.15 8.99
N LEU A 13 -8.48 12.11 9.78
CA LEU A 13 -9.87 12.54 9.71
C LEU A 13 -10.15 13.34 8.42
N LEU A 14 -9.23 14.22 7.99
CA LEU A 14 -9.32 14.92 6.70
C LEU A 14 -9.30 13.96 5.50
N TYR A 15 -8.51 12.87 5.56
CA TYR A 15 -8.56 11.79 4.59
C TYR A 15 -9.93 11.10 4.57
N PHE A 16 -10.47 10.79 5.74
CA PHE A 16 -11.78 10.15 5.90
C PHE A 16 -12.93 11.04 5.40
N LEU A 17 -12.86 12.35 5.66
CA LEU A 17 -13.88 13.33 5.28
C LEU A 17 -13.82 13.71 3.79
N LYS A 18 -12.64 13.78 3.16
CA LYS A 18 -12.52 13.98 1.70
C LYS A 18 -13.15 12.86 0.86
N LYS A 19 -13.32 11.66 1.43
CA LYS A 19 -14.03 10.54 0.81
C LYS A 19 -15.55 10.77 0.65
N VAL A 20 -16.11 11.75 1.38
CA VAL A 20 -17.57 12.00 1.47
C VAL A 20 -18.09 12.89 0.33
N HIS A 21 -17.22 13.50 -0.49
CA HIS A 21 -17.61 14.34 -1.63
C HIS A 21 -16.68 14.11 -2.83
N LEU A 22 -16.79 12.95 -3.48
CA LEU A 22 -16.15 12.71 -4.79
C LEU A 22 -17.25 12.35 -5.82
N PRO A 23 -17.25 13.00 -7.00
CA PRO A 23 -18.30 12.84 -8.01
C PRO A 23 -18.33 11.42 -8.59
N PRO A 24 -19.48 10.98 -9.14
CA PRO A 24 -19.68 9.59 -9.56
C PRO A 24 -18.95 9.34 -10.89
N GLY A 25 -17.69 8.94 -10.78
CA GLY A 25 -16.85 8.58 -11.91
C GLY A 25 -15.71 7.68 -11.46
N ILE A 26 -16.05 6.42 -11.11
CA ILE A 26 -15.19 5.23 -11.08
C ILE A 26 -13.76 5.43 -10.55
N TRP A 27 -13.50 5.58 -9.24
CA TRP A 27 -12.13 5.39 -8.68
C TRP A 27 -12.13 4.99 -7.19
N ASN A 28 -12.50 3.74 -6.86
CA ASN A 28 -12.07 3.10 -5.60
C ASN A 28 -12.38 1.59 -5.56
N GLN A 29 -12.05 0.85 -6.62
CA GLN A 29 -12.27 -0.59 -6.62
C GLN A 29 -11.17 -1.38 -5.87
N PHE A 30 -10.05 -0.73 -5.54
CA PHE A 30 -8.88 -1.40 -4.95
C PHE A 30 -8.47 -0.68 -3.67
N LEU A 31 -9.16 -0.99 -2.57
CA LEU A 31 -8.76 -0.51 -1.25
C LEU A 31 -7.48 -1.24 -0.83
N LEU A 32 -6.42 -0.49 -0.52
CA LEU A 32 -5.22 -1.04 0.09
C LEU A 32 -5.51 -1.35 1.56
N GLU A 33 -5.32 -2.61 1.94
CA GLU A 33 -5.39 -3.07 3.32
C GLU A 33 -4.00 -3.45 3.83
N HIS A 34 -3.78 -3.28 5.13
CA HIS A 34 -2.51 -3.55 5.80
C HIS A 34 -2.75 -4.47 6.99
N ASP A 35 -2.26 -5.71 6.90
CA ASP A 35 -2.24 -6.68 7.99
C ASP A 35 -0.82 -6.74 8.57
N ALA A 36 -0.60 -5.96 9.62
CA ALA A 36 0.70 -5.85 10.27
C ALA A 36 1.12 -7.14 11.01
N VAL A 37 0.15 -7.97 11.42
CA VAL A 37 0.40 -9.24 12.11
C VAL A 37 0.91 -10.29 11.13
N LYS A 38 0.35 -10.34 9.92
CA LYS A 38 0.80 -11.23 8.84
C LYS A 38 1.88 -10.62 7.95
N HIS A 39 2.35 -9.42 8.29
CA HIS A 39 3.34 -8.66 7.56
C HIS A 39 3.03 -8.56 6.05
N MET A 40 1.82 -8.11 5.73
CA MET A 40 1.39 -7.97 4.33
C MET A 40 0.52 -6.74 4.08
N PHE A 41 0.66 -6.20 2.87
CA PHE A 41 -0.33 -5.34 2.25
C PHE A 41 -1.14 -6.16 1.26
N PHE A 42 -2.45 -5.93 1.16
CA PHE A 42 -3.27 -6.69 0.24
C PHE A 42 -4.44 -5.88 -0.33
N MET A 43 -5.02 -6.43 -1.39
CA MET A 43 -6.25 -5.96 -2.01
C MET A 43 -7.06 -7.17 -2.46
N GLU A 44 -8.39 -7.04 -2.39
CA GLU A 44 -9.32 -8.04 -2.91
C GLU A 44 -9.84 -7.59 -4.28
N VAL A 45 -9.75 -8.49 -5.26
CA VAL A 45 -10.18 -8.26 -6.64
C VAL A 45 -10.87 -9.51 -7.12
N GLU A 46 -12.11 -9.39 -7.61
CA GLU A 46 -12.86 -10.53 -8.17
C GLU A 46 -12.86 -11.74 -7.21
N ASN A 47 -13.11 -11.49 -5.92
CA ASN A 47 -13.11 -12.49 -4.85
C ASN A 47 -11.76 -13.22 -4.65
N ALA A 48 -10.66 -12.66 -5.14
CA ALA A 48 -9.32 -13.21 -4.96
C ALA A 48 -8.38 -12.18 -4.34
N LYS A 49 -7.50 -12.66 -3.46
CA LYS A 49 -6.57 -11.82 -2.69
C LYS A 49 -5.22 -11.72 -3.38
N ILE A 50 -4.78 -10.49 -3.58
CA ILE A 50 -3.43 -10.16 -4.03
C ILE A 50 -2.68 -9.58 -2.84
N ALA A 51 -1.49 -10.10 -2.53
CA ALA A 51 -0.76 -9.74 -1.32
C ALA A 51 0.71 -9.45 -1.61
N LEU A 52 1.23 -8.38 -1.00
CA LEU A 52 2.64 -8.01 -0.96
C LEU A 52 3.14 -8.25 0.46
N PHE A 53 4.11 -9.15 0.59
CA PHE A 53 4.71 -9.55 1.85
C PHE A 53 5.98 -8.76 2.13
N TYR A 54 6.20 -8.44 3.40
CA TYR A 54 7.35 -7.69 3.85
C TYR A 54 7.90 -8.24 5.17
N SER A 55 9.14 -7.85 5.50
CA SER A 55 9.63 -7.85 6.88
C SER A 55 9.86 -6.41 7.34
N LYS A 56 9.75 -6.14 8.65
CA LYS A 56 9.89 -4.77 9.19
C LYS A 56 10.89 -4.75 10.34
N THR A 57 11.89 -3.87 10.21
CA THR A 57 12.89 -3.61 11.25
C THR A 57 12.93 -2.11 11.50
N GLY A 58 12.51 -1.69 12.70
CA GLY A 58 12.39 -0.27 13.01
C GLY A 58 11.40 0.44 12.08
N ASP A 59 11.86 1.47 11.38
CA ASP A 59 11.13 2.27 10.39
C ASP A 59 11.24 1.74 8.95
N VAL A 60 11.96 0.63 8.74
CA VAL A 60 12.25 0.08 7.40
C VAL A 60 11.33 -1.10 7.09
N PHE A 61 10.57 -0.98 6.00
CA PHE A 61 9.87 -2.10 5.36
C PHE A 61 10.76 -2.72 4.28
N ARG A 62 11.10 -3.99 4.42
CA ARG A 62 11.76 -4.78 3.37
C ARG A 62 10.71 -5.49 2.55
N LEU A 63 10.50 -5.06 1.31
CA LEU A 63 9.49 -5.60 0.40
C LEU A 63 10.03 -6.84 -0.32
N GLU A 64 9.46 -8.00 0.00
CA GLU A 64 10.09 -9.29 -0.28
C GLU A 64 9.47 -10.05 -1.43
N TYR A 65 8.15 -10.05 -1.52
CA TYR A 65 7.44 -10.83 -2.53
C TYR A 65 6.04 -10.29 -2.76
N ILE A 66 5.49 -10.53 -3.95
CA ILE A 66 4.09 -10.26 -4.27
C ILE A 66 3.44 -11.51 -4.87
N LYS A 67 2.32 -11.92 -4.28
CA LYS A 67 1.51 -13.05 -4.72
C LYS A 67 0.31 -12.52 -5.49
N VAL A 68 0.20 -12.91 -6.76
CA VAL A 68 -0.96 -12.64 -7.61
C VAL A 68 -1.58 -13.99 -8.01
N PRO A 69 -2.86 -14.24 -7.65
CA PRO A 69 -3.58 -15.44 -8.08
C PRO A 69 -3.56 -15.61 -9.61
N PRO A 70 -3.47 -16.84 -10.14
CA PRO A 70 -3.33 -17.09 -11.58
C PRO A 70 -4.38 -16.39 -12.46
N ASN A 71 -5.64 -16.35 -12.02
CA ASN A 71 -6.76 -15.68 -12.70
C ASN A 71 -6.61 -14.15 -12.78
N LEU A 72 -5.72 -13.56 -11.98
CA LEU A 72 -5.45 -12.12 -11.90
C LEU A 72 -4.07 -11.74 -12.47
N GLN A 73 -3.26 -12.70 -12.91
CA GLN A 73 -1.94 -12.43 -13.46
C GLN A 73 -2.02 -11.70 -14.80
N ARG A 74 -0.96 -10.95 -15.12
CA ARG A 74 -0.82 -10.15 -16.35
C ARG A 74 -1.89 -9.06 -16.57
N ARG A 75 -2.74 -8.80 -15.57
CA ARG A 75 -3.78 -7.75 -15.61
C ARG A 75 -3.40 -6.46 -14.88
N GLY A 76 -2.14 -6.34 -14.46
CA GLY A 76 -1.59 -5.13 -13.84
C GLY A 76 -1.83 -4.97 -12.34
N PHE A 77 -2.62 -5.84 -11.70
CA PHE A 77 -2.95 -5.68 -10.27
C PHE A 77 -1.75 -5.76 -9.32
N GLY A 78 -0.75 -6.59 -9.61
CA GLY A 78 0.49 -6.60 -8.81
C GLY A 78 1.23 -5.26 -8.86
N ARG A 79 1.18 -4.56 -10.00
CA ARG A 79 1.76 -3.21 -10.15
C ARG A 79 0.95 -2.17 -9.36
N ILE A 80 -0.38 -2.28 -9.38
CA ILE A 80 -1.26 -1.41 -8.58
C ILE A 80 -0.96 -1.57 -7.10
N LEU A 81 -0.96 -2.80 -6.57
CA LEU A 81 -0.67 -3.08 -5.16
C LEU A 81 0.71 -2.54 -4.72
N ALA A 82 1.74 -2.74 -5.56
CA ALA A 82 3.07 -2.21 -5.27
C ALA A 82 3.09 -0.68 -5.18
N LYS A 83 2.44 0.01 -6.12
CA LYS A 83 2.36 1.48 -6.13
C LYS A 83 1.62 2.03 -4.91
N GLU A 84 0.49 1.43 -4.55
CA GLU A 84 -0.26 1.83 -3.35
C GLU A 84 0.55 1.55 -2.07
N THR A 85 1.30 0.45 -2.03
CA THR A 85 2.23 0.15 -0.92
C THR A 85 3.32 1.22 -0.81
N PHE A 86 3.92 1.65 -1.92
CA PHE A 86 4.94 2.73 -1.90
C PHE A 86 4.36 4.04 -1.37
N LYS A 87 3.14 4.40 -1.80
CA LYS A 87 2.44 5.59 -1.30
C LYS A 87 2.19 5.50 0.21
N TYR A 88 1.70 4.36 0.69
CA TYR A 88 1.47 4.14 2.12
C TYR A 88 2.75 4.35 2.93
N ILE A 89 3.86 3.73 2.50
CA ILE A 89 5.15 3.85 3.18
C ILE A 89 5.61 5.31 3.20
N ALA A 90 5.54 6.00 2.06
CA ALA A 90 5.95 7.40 1.95
C ALA A 90 5.08 8.35 2.79
N MET A 91 3.76 8.20 2.74
CA MET A 91 2.81 9.05 3.49
C MET A 91 2.97 8.91 5.01
N ASN A 92 3.44 7.75 5.48
CA ASN A 92 3.66 7.48 6.90
C ASN A 92 5.12 7.73 7.33
N ASN A 93 5.95 8.34 6.48
CA ASN A 93 7.37 8.62 6.75
C ASN A 93 8.20 7.38 7.10
N TYR A 94 7.82 6.21 6.56
CA TYR A 94 8.62 5.00 6.65
C TYR A 94 9.65 4.93 5.53
N LYS A 95 10.69 4.13 5.75
CA LYS A 95 11.68 3.78 4.72
C LYS A 95 11.32 2.44 4.12
N MET A 96 11.76 2.21 2.87
CA MET A 96 11.67 0.89 2.27
C MET A 96 12.98 0.42 1.65
N SER A 97 13.19 -0.89 1.72
CA SER A 97 14.19 -1.61 0.93
C SER A 97 13.45 -2.66 0.09
N ILE A 98 13.93 -2.96 -1.12
CA ILE A 98 13.24 -3.84 -2.05
C ILE A 98 14.15 -5.00 -2.41
N SER A 99 13.80 -6.22 -2.02
CA SER A 99 14.52 -7.45 -2.40
C SER A 99 13.85 -8.17 -3.57
N CYS A 100 12.53 -8.03 -3.73
CA CYS A 100 11.81 -8.61 -4.87
C CYS A 100 12.22 -7.93 -6.19
N ARG A 101 12.73 -8.70 -7.15
CA ARG A 101 13.08 -8.18 -8.50
C ARG A 101 11.89 -7.51 -9.22
N PHE A 102 10.70 -8.08 -9.08
CA PHE A 102 9.50 -7.54 -9.71
C PHE A 102 9.09 -6.19 -9.11
N ILE A 103 9.06 -6.09 -7.78
CA ILE A 103 8.75 -4.83 -7.08
C ILE A 103 9.82 -3.78 -7.40
N LYS A 104 11.10 -4.18 -7.46
CA LYS A 104 12.23 -3.31 -7.79
C LYS A 104 12.08 -2.71 -9.18
N LYS A 105 11.75 -3.55 -10.18
CA LYS A 105 11.45 -3.09 -11.55
C LYS A 105 10.34 -2.05 -11.57
N ILE A 106 9.24 -2.30 -10.84
CA ILE A 106 8.14 -1.32 -10.75
C ILE A 106 8.63 -0.02 -10.12
N PHE A 107 9.41 -0.09 -9.04
CA PHE A 107 9.94 1.10 -8.38
C PHE A 107 10.82 1.94 -9.32
N GLU A 108 11.71 1.30 -10.08
CA GLU A 108 12.61 1.96 -11.03
C GLU A 108 11.87 2.62 -12.21
N GLU A 109 10.79 2.02 -12.70
CA GLU A 109 9.95 2.58 -13.76
C GLU A 109 9.14 3.82 -13.31
N ASN A 110 9.09 4.14 -12.01
CA ASN A 110 8.32 5.27 -11.46
C ASN A 110 9.20 6.31 -10.75
N LYS A 111 10.53 6.26 -10.94
CA LYS A 111 11.44 7.34 -10.55
C LYS A 111 11.39 8.47 -11.58
#